data_AF-A0A1E9B3K1-F1
#
_entry.id   AF-A0A1E9B3K1-F1
#
_cell.length_a   1.000
_cell.length_b   1.000
_cell.length_c   1.000
_cell.angle_alpha   90.00
_cell.angle_beta   90.00
_cell.angle_gamma   90.00
#
_symmetry.space_group_name_H-M   'P 1'
#
loop_
_entity.id
_entity.type
_entity.pdbx_description
1 polymer ?
#
loop_
_entity_poly.entity_id
_entity_poly.type
_entity_poly.pdbx_seq_one_letter_code
_entity_poly.pdbx_strand_id
1 'polypeptide(L)'
;MKESKQVFNIEVPIPSNMVLISRSEYLDLIQKEEIGQWWTIDKVEELLSISKTKLVNDILLNPTIKNELDIEQNKEGFVLYPKSKGSPYRFLARKTREYFDKNYQKILLML
;
A
#
# COMPACT_ATOMS: atom_id res chain seq x y z
N MET A 1 32.70 -34.73 -24.60
CA MET A 1 33.59 -33.65 -24.11
C MET A 1 33.06 -33.20 -22.76
N LYS A 2 33.85 -33.25 -21.67
CA LYS A 2 33.41 -32.78 -20.34
C LYS A 2 33.68 -31.28 -20.27
N GLU A 3 32.64 -30.47 -20.04
CA GLU A 3 32.80 -29.05 -19.77
C GLU A 3 33.55 -28.86 -18.44
N SER A 4 34.71 -28.22 -18.49
CA SER A 4 35.47 -27.81 -17.32
C SER A 4 34.87 -26.52 -16.77
N LYS A 5 34.12 -26.62 -15.66
CA LYS A 5 33.53 -25.47 -14.97
C LYS A 5 34.62 -24.78 -14.14
N GLN A 6 35.11 -23.64 -14.61
CA GLN A 6 36.13 -22.85 -13.91
C GLN A 6 35.44 -21.90 -12.94
N VAL A 7 35.76 -22.02 -11.64
CA VAL A 7 35.23 -21.16 -10.58
C VAL A 7 36.30 -20.16 -10.19
N PHE A 8 35.99 -18.87 -10.31
CA PHE A 8 36.84 -17.78 -9.86
C PHE A 8 36.27 -17.20 -8.58
N ASN A 9 37.11 -17.07 -7.56
CA ASN A 9 36.75 -16.34 -6.35
C ASN A 9 37.11 -14.87 -6.59
N ILE A 10 36.10 -14.01 -6.60
CA ILE A 10 36.24 -12.57 -6.80
C ILE A 10 35.80 -11.89 -5.51
N GLU A 11 36.64 -11.00 -4.99
CA GLU A 11 36.28 -10.12 -3.89
C GLU A 11 35.64 -8.85 -4.46
N VAL A 12 34.39 -8.59 -4.08
CA VAL A 12 33.67 -7.38 -4.48
C VAL A 12 33.60 -6.46 -3.25
N PRO A 13 34.42 -5.39 -3.19
CA PRO A 13 34.38 -4.47 -2.06
C PRO A 13 33.07 -3.68 -2.06
N ILE A 14 32.44 -3.56 -0.90
CA ILE A 14 31.24 -2.74 -0.71
C ILE A 14 31.69 -1.29 -0.57
N PRO A 15 31.18 -0.34 -1.40
CA PRO A 15 31.48 1.08 -1.26
C PRO A 15 31.18 1.62 0.15
N SER A 16 31.94 2.62 0.60
CA SER A 16 31.81 3.17 1.96
C SER A 16 30.45 3.77 2.29
N ASN A 17 29.65 4.10 1.26
CA ASN A 17 28.29 4.64 1.39
C ASN A 17 27.20 3.57 1.18
N MET A 18 27.55 2.29 1.09
CA MET A 18 26.61 1.19 0.88
C MET A 18 26.61 0.20 2.04
N VAL A 19 25.48 -0.47 2.24
CA VAL A 19 25.33 -1.57 3.18
C VAL A 19 24.80 -2.80 2.44
N LEU A 20 25.36 -3.97 2.76
CA LEU A 20 24.85 -5.25 2.27
C LEU A 20 23.74 -5.71 3.21
N ILE A 21 22.54 -5.90 2.66
CA ILE A 21 21.39 -6.45 3.39
C ILE A 21 20.84 -7.66 2.64
N SER A 22 20.09 -8.50 3.36
CA SER A 22 19.41 -9.63 2.75
C SER A 22 18.29 -9.16 1.80
N ARG A 23 17.96 -9.97 0.78
CA ARG A 23 16.85 -9.65 -0.13
C ARG A 23 15.53 -9.47 0.61
N SER A 24 15.24 -10.32 1.59
CA SER A 24 14.02 -10.21 2.41
C SER A 24 13.97 -8.90 3.18
N GLU A 25 15.08 -8.50 3.81
CA GLU A 25 15.17 -7.27 4.57
C GLU A 25 15.02 -6.03 3.67
N TYR A 26 15.60 -6.05 2.46
CA TYR A 26 15.38 -4.99 1.48
C TYR A 26 13.90 -4.83 1.13
N LEU A 27 13.22 -5.94 0.84
CA LEU A 27 11.78 -5.93 0.52
C LEU A 27 10.93 -5.45 1.71
N ASP A 28 11.32 -5.77 2.93
CA ASP A 28 10.67 -5.27 4.13
C ASP A 28 10.90 -3.77 4.33
N LEU A 29 12.10 -3.26 4.06
CA LEU A 29 12.41 -1.83 4.16
C LEU A 29 11.59 -1.01 3.15
N ILE A 30 11.44 -1.50 1.93
CA ILE A 30 10.55 -0.90 0.93
C ILE A 30 9.09 -0.87 1.42
N GLN A 31 8.61 -1.94 2.07
CA GLN A 31 7.26 -1.97 2.65
C GLN A 31 7.13 -1.12 3.92
N LYS A 32 8.23 -0.88 4.65
CA LYS A 32 8.26 -0.11 5.90
C LYS A 32 8.19 1.39 5.67
N GLU A 33 8.50 1.91 4.48
CA GLU A 33 8.39 3.34 4.18
C GLU A 33 7.01 3.91 4.52
N GLU A 34 5.94 3.12 4.38
CA GLU A 34 4.56 3.58 4.60
C GLU A 34 4.04 3.40 6.04
N ILE A 35 4.87 2.87 6.96
CA ILE A 35 4.44 2.68 8.36
C ILE A 35 4.28 4.05 9.04
N GLY A 36 3.11 4.27 9.63
CA GLY A 36 2.78 5.52 10.30
C GLY A 36 2.41 6.66 9.36
N GLN A 37 2.49 6.47 8.04
CA GLN A 37 2.07 7.47 7.07
C GLN A 37 0.56 7.44 6.86
N TRP A 38 -0.04 8.63 6.79
CA TRP A 38 -1.45 8.80 6.47
C TRP A 38 -1.62 9.49 5.14
N TRP A 39 -2.53 8.97 4.33
CA TRP A 39 -2.87 9.53 3.04
C TRP A 39 -4.13 10.38 3.09
N THR A 40 -4.17 11.38 2.22
CA THR A 40 -5.39 12.10 1.86
C THR A 40 -6.14 11.32 0.79
N ILE A 41 -7.40 11.68 0.58
CA ILE A 41 -8.21 11.08 -0.49
C ILE A 41 -7.59 11.30 -1.87
N ASP A 42 -6.93 12.44 -2.11
CA ASP A 42 -6.34 12.75 -3.41
C ASP A 42 -5.16 11.82 -3.73
N LYS A 43 -4.44 11.34 -2.70
CA LYS A 43 -3.39 10.32 -2.89
C LYS A 43 -3.95 8.94 -3.24
N VAL A 44 -5.09 8.59 -2.64
CA VAL A 44 -5.80 7.33 -2.95
C VAL A 44 -6.42 7.38 -4.34
N GLU A 45 -6.93 8.55 -4.74
CA GLU A 45 -7.41 8.84 -6.10
C GLU A 45 -6.31 8.60 -7.14
N GLU A 46 -5.13 9.19 -6.94
CA GLU A 46 -3.95 8.98 -7.79
C GLU A 46 -3.55 7.50 -7.85
N LEU A 47 -3.47 6.83 -6.69
CA LEU A 47 -3.09 5.42 -6.58
C LEU A 47 -4.01 4.51 -7.40
N LEU A 48 -5.32 4.75 -7.34
CA LEU A 48 -6.33 3.91 -7.99
C LEU A 48 -6.64 4.36 -9.43
N SER A 49 -6.14 5.54 -9.85
CA SER A 49 -6.41 6.11 -11.17
C SER A 49 -7.91 6.24 -11.49
N ILE A 50 -8.72 6.56 -10.47
CA ILE A 50 -10.17 6.82 -10.60
C ILE A 50 -10.47 8.23 -10.12
N SER A 51 -11.65 8.78 -10.45
CA SER A 51 -12.03 10.09 -9.93
C SER A 51 -12.45 10.04 -8.46
N LYS A 52 -12.23 11.14 -7.74
CA LYS A 52 -12.68 11.33 -6.35
C LYS A 52 -14.15 11.00 -6.14
N THR A 53 -15.00 11.42 -7.09
CA THR A 53 -16.45 11.19 -7.01
C THR A 53 -16.77 9.70 -7.05
N LYS A 54 -16.15 8.92 -7.95
CA LYS A 54 -16.31 7.47 -8.00
C LYS A 54 -15.78 6.79 -6.75
N LEU A 55 -14.57 7.17 -6.32
CA LEU A 55 -13.97 6.65 -5.10
C LEU A 55 -14.91 6.83 -3.89
N VAL A 56 -15.49 8.01 -3.72
CA VAL A 56 -16.40 8.26 -2.60
C VAL A 56 -17.70 7.50 -2.76
N ASN A 57 -18.41 7.68 -3.87
CA ASN A 57 -19.79 7.21 -4.00
C ASN A 57 -19.88 5.69 -4.18
N ASP A 58 -19.00 5.13 -5.00
CA ASP A 58 -19.13 3.74 -5.45
C ASP A 58 -18.38 2.78 -4.50
N ILE A 59 -17.30 3.27 -3.88
CA ILE A 59 -16.43 2.46 -3.00
C ILE A 59 -16.63 2.86 -1.53
N LEU A 60 -16.25 4.08 -1.13
CA LEU A 60 -16.15 4.43 0.30
C LEU A 60 -17.52 4.52 0.98
N LEU A 61 -18.56 4.93 0.27
CA LEU A 61 -19.94 5.00 0.79
C LEU A 61 -20.72 3.70 0.59
N ASN A 62 -20.19 2.71 -0.12
CA ASN A 62 -20.80 1.39 -0.20
C ASN A 62 -20.86 0.80 1.23
N PRO A 63 -22.04 0.43 1.76
CA PRO A 63 -22.17 0.01 3.16
C PRO A 63 -21.28 -1.18 3.53
N THR A 64 -21.09 -2.12 2.60
CA THR A 64 -20.24 -3.31 2.83
C THR A 64 -18.80 -2.90 2.99
N ILE A 65 -18.28 -2.08 2.06
CA ILE A 65 -16.90 -1.58 2.11
C ILE A 65 -16.71 -0.67 3.31
N LYS A 66 -17.63 0.27 3.56
CA LYS A 66 -17.56 1.20 4.68
C LYS A 66 -17.41 0.47 6.02
N ASN A 67 -18.19 -0.59 6.25
CA ASN A 67 -18.09 -1.38 7.47
C ASN A 67 -16.74 -2.10 7.61
N GLU A 68 -16.06 -2.42 6.51
CA GLU A 68 -14.72 -3.01 6.54
C GLU A 68 -13.64 -1.94 6.83
N LEU A 69 -13.80 -0.74 6.26
CA LEU A 69 -12.78 0.31 6.22
C LEU A 69 -12.81 1.28 7.40
N ASP A 70 -14.00 1.63 7.89
CA ASP A 70 -14.20 2.71 8.85
C ASP A 70 -13.69 2.31 10.24
N ILE A 71 -12.72 3.07 10.77
CA ILE A 71 -12.15 2.83 12.11
C ILE A 71 -13.18 2.97 13.23
N GLU A 72 -14.28 3.70 13.00
CA GLU A 72 -15.34 3.88 13.99
C GLU A 72 -16.31 2.69 14.03
N GLN A 73 -16.36 1.91 12.95
CA GLN A 73 -17.26 0.76 12.81
C GLN A 73 -16.53 -0.57 12.98
N ASN A 74 -15.24 -0.62 12.63
CA ASN A 74 -14.40 -1.80 12.68
C ASN A 74 -13.05 -1.48 13.32
N LYS A 75 -12.67 -2.24 14.35
CA LYS A 75 -11.37 -2.11 15.02
C LYS A 75 -10.18 -2.37 14.09
N GLU A 76 -10.39 -3.20 13.07
CA GLU A 76 -9.39 -3.46 12.02
C GLU A 76 -9.47 -2.51 10.84
N GLY A 77 -10.46 -1.60 10.85
CA GLY A 77 -10.58 -0.50 9.91
C GLY A 77 -9.32 0.35 9.88
N PHE A 78 -9.19 1.14 8.83
CA PHE A 78 -7.99 1.93 8.57
C PHE A 78 -8.28 3.26 7.87
N VAL A 79 -9.55 3.61 7.73
CA VAL A 79 -10.01 4.87 7.15
C VAL A 79 -10.81 5.63 8.20
N LEU A 80 -10.42 6.87 8.46
CA LEU A 80 -11.26 7.82 9.18
C LEU A 80 -12.14 8.57 8.18
N TYR A 81 -13.45 8.44 8.37
CA TYR A 81 -14.45 9.14 7.57
C TYR A 81 -14.67 10.57 8.08
N PRO A 82 -15.04 11.50 7.18
CA PRO A 82 -15.32 12.89 7.54
C PRO A 82 -16.59 12.99 8.39
N LYS A 83 -16.48 13.54 9.60
CA LYS A 83 -17.61 13.69 10.54
C LYS A 83 -18.43 14.97 10.34
N SER A 84 -17.83 15.98 9.73
CA SER A 84 -18.41 17.29 9.56
C SER A 84 -17.89 17.95 8.29
N LYS A 85 -18.60 18.99 7.85
CA LYS A 85 -18.20 19.80 6.70
C LYS A 85 -16.79 20.38 6.96
N GLY A 86 -15.82 19.96 6.16
CA GLY A 86 -14.41 20.39 6.28
C GLY A 86 -13.47 19.36 6.94
N SER A 87 -14.00 18.31 7.57
CA SER A 87 -13.16 17.19 8.00
C SER A 87 -12.74 16.37 6.78
N PRO A 88 -11.45 16.07 6.57
CA PRO A 88 -11.01 15.28 5.43
C PRO A 88 -10.96 13.78 5.77
N TYR A 89 -11.01 12.93 4.74
CA TYR A 89 -10.65 11.51 4.90
C TYR A 89 -9.18 11.36 5.29
N ARG A 90 -8.89 10.36 6.12
CA ARG A 90 -7.53 9.92 6.42
C ARG A 90 -7.43 8.42 6.28
N PHE A 91 -6.40 7.98 5.57
CA PHE A 91 -6.18 6.59 5.24
C PHE A 91 -4.83 6.16 5.81
N LEU A 92 -4.77 5.06 6.57
CA LEU A 92 -3.46 4.48 6.89
C LEU A 92 -2.87 3.91 5.59
N ALA A 93 -1.74 4.46 5.15
CA ALA A 93 -1.16 4.22 3.83
C ALA A 93 -0.98 2.72 3.53
N ARG A 94 -0.27 2.04 4.43
CA ARG A 94 0.02 0.61 4.30
C ARG A 94 -1.25 -0.26 4.17
N LYS A 95 -2.20 -0.12 5.11
CA LYS A 95 -3.44 -0.93 5.10
C LYS A 95 -4.29 -0.62 3.87
N THR A 96 -4.29 0.63 3.40
CA THR A 96 -4.94 1.04 2.15
C THR A 96 -4.37 0.29 0.96
N ARG A 97 -3.04 0.36 0.76
CA ARG A 97 -2.37 -0.35 -0.34
C ARG A 97 -2.67 -1.84 -0.31
N GLU A 98 -2.51 -2.48 0.85
CA GLU A 98 -2.79 -3.91 1.01
C GLU A 98 -4.25 -4.28 0.72
N TYR A 99 -5.22 -3.47 1.17
CA TYR A 99 -6.65 -3.76 1.00
C TYR A 99 -7.08 -3.66 -0.47
N PHE A 100 -6.71 -2.58 -1.16
CA PHE A 100 -7.10 -2.36 -2.55
C PHE A 100 -6.44 -3.39 -3.48
N ASP A 101 -5.21 -3.80 -3.19
CA ASP A 101 -4.51 -4.85 -3.95
C ASP A 101 -5.17 -6.23 -3.74
N LYS A 102 -5.46 -6.61 -2.48
CA LYS A 102 -6.13 -7.89 -2.17
C LYS A 102 -7.56 -7.97 -2.68
N ASN A 103 -8.28 -6.85 -2.71
CA ASN A 103 -9.71 -6.80 -3.08
C ASN A 103 -9.95 -6.22 -4.49
N TYR A 104 -8.92 -6.13 -5.32
CA TYR A 104 -8.97 -5.44 -6.61
C TYR A 104 -10.16 -5.88 -7.48
N GLN A 105 -10.46 -7.18 -7.55
CA GLN A 105 -11.57 -7.70 -8.35
C GLN A 105 -12.94 -7.19 -7.86
N LYS A 106 -13.19 -7.23 -6.54
CA LYS A 106 -14.43 -6.72 -5.93
C LYS A 106 -14.60 -5.23 -6.22
N ILE A 107 -13.51 -4.48 -6.12
CA ILE A 107 -13.50 -3.02 -6.30
C ILE A 107 -13.68 -2.64 -7.77
N LEU A 108 -12.97 -3.30 -8.69
CA LEU A 108 -13.11 -3.04 -10.13
C LEU A 108 -14.51 -3.33 -10.66
N LEU A 109 -15.23 -4.31 -10.08
CA LEU A 109 -16.61 -4.61 -10.45
C LEU A 109 -17.64 -3.58 -9.90
N MET A 110 -17.23 -2.68 -8.99
CA MET A 110 -18.09 -1.61 -8.45
C MET A 110 -17.97 -0.29 -9.22
N LEU A 111 -16.95 -0.12 -10.06
CA LEU A 111 -16.60 1.11 -10.80
C LEU A 111 -17.35 1.27 -12.13
#